data_AF-A0AAV8X2T7-F1
#
_entry.id   AF-A0AAV8X2T7-F1
#
_cell.length_a   1.000
_cell.length_b   1.000
_cell.length_c   1.000
_cell.angle_alpha   90.00
_cell.angle_beta   90.00
_cell.angle_gamma   90.00
#
_symmetry.space_group_name_H-M   'P 1'
#
loop_
_entity.id
_entity.type
_entity.pdbx_description
1 polymer ?
#
loop_
_entity_poly.entity_id
_entity_poly.type
_entity_poly.pdbx_seq_one_letter_code
_entity_poly.pdbx_strand_id
1 'polypeptide(L)' 'MREAISASQRLSITLRYLASGIDLEDLKFMCAIAPQTLEFIIMETCSAITKALKENIQKV' A
#
# COMPACT_ATOMS: atom_id res chain seq x y z
N MET A 1 -9.22 21.25 -4.86
CA MET A 1 -8.06 20.35 -4.81
C MET A 1 -8.44 19.18 -3.90
N ARG A 2 -8.27 17.92 -4.30
CA ARG A 2 -8.55 16.78 -3.41
C ARG A 2 -7.51 16.74 -2.29
N GLU A 3 -7.93 16.36 -1.08
CA GLU A 3 -6.98 16.12 0.01
C GLU A 3 -6.05 14.97 -0.33
N ALA A 4 -4.77 15.13 0.05
CA ALA A 4 -3.78 14.09 -0.12
C ALA A 4 -4.11 12.91 0.79
N ILE A 5 -3.92 11.69 0.28
CA ILE A 5 -4.09 10.47 1.08
C ILE A 5 -2.96 10.44 2.12
N SER A 6 -3.32 10.41 3.40
CA SER A 6 -2.35 10.44 4.49
C SER A 6 -1.43 9.21 4.47
N ALA A 7 -0.19 9.37 4.96
CA ALA A 7 0.77 8.27 5.03
C ALA A 7 0.23 7.05 5.84
N SER A 8 -0.53 7.30 6.89
CA SER A 8 -1.19 6.27 7.69
C SER A 8 -2.21 5.47 6.87
N GLN A 9 -3.05 6.16 6.07
CA GLN A 9 -3.98 5.49 5.17
C GLN A 9 -3.25 4.64 4.12
N ARG A 10 -2.20 5.19 3.49
CA ARG A 10 -1.39 4.47 2.49
C ARG A 10 -0.80 3.19 3.06
N LEU A 11 -0.27 3.27 4.29
CA LEU A 11 0.25 2.11 5.01
C LEU A 11 -0.85 1.08 5.30
N SER A 12 -2.00 1.51 5.84
CA SER A 12 -3.12 0.61 6.15
C SER A 12 -3.65 -0.13 4.92
N ILE A 13 -3.81 0.58 3.80
CA ILE A 13 -4.24 0.00 2.51
C ILE A 13 -3.23 -1.05 2.04
N THR A 14 -1.94 -0.72 2.07
CA THR A 14 -0.87 -1.61 1.62
C THR A 14 -0.80 -2.87 2.48
N LEU A 15 -0.87 -2.74 3.81
CA LEU A 15 -0.89 -3.88 4.72
C LEU A 15 -2.11 -4.77 4.49
N ARG A 16 -3.28 -4.19 4.22
CA ARG A 16 -4.49 -4.94 3.87
C ARG A 16 -4.29 -5.72 2.57
N TYR A 17 -3.76 -5.09 1.54
CA TYR A 17 -3.44 -5.77 0.27
C TYR A 17 -2.50 -6.97 0.49
N LEU A 18 -1.41 -6.76 1.24
CA LEU A 18 -0.42 -7.80 1.53
C LEU A 18 -0.98 -8.95 2.39
N ALA A 19 -1.86 -8.66 3.35
CA ALA A 19 -2.41 -9.65 4.27
C ALA A 19 -3.59 -10.43 3.68
N SER A 20 -4.43 -9.78 2.88
CA SER A 20 -5.68 -10.37 2.37
C SER A 20 -5.52 -11.11 1.05
N GLY A 21 -4.46 -10.84 0.27
CA GLY A 21 -4.27 -11.46 -1.05
C GLY A 21 -5.36 -11.16 -2.08
N ILE A 22 -6.05 -10.02 -1.90
CA ILE A 22 -7.13 -9.56 -2.79
C ILE A 22 -6.57 -8.76 -3.97
N ASP A 23 -7.26 -8.81 -5.11
CA ASP A 23 -6.90 -8.02 -6.28
C ASP A 23 -7.22 -6.53 -6.09
N LEU A 24 -6.57 -5.68 -6.89
CA LEU A 24 -6.75 -4.22 -6.85
C LEU A 24 -8.19 -3.79 -7.14
N GLU A 25 -8.91 -4.57 -7.96
CA GLU A 25 -10.31 -4.33 -8.31
C GLU A 25 -11.22 -4.48 -7.09
N ASP A 26 -10.96 -5.41 -6.18
CA ASP A 26 -11.72 -5.55 -4.94
C ASP A 26 -11.32 -4.50 -3.91
N LEU A 27 -10.02 -4.18 -3.85
CA LEU A 27 -9.49 -3.17 -2.94
C LEU A 27 -10.06 -1.76 -3.23
N LYS A 28 -10.36 -1.45 -4.51
CA LYS A 28 -10.97 -0.16 -4.90
C LYS A 28 -12.31 0.09 -4.21
N PHE A 29 -13.12 -0.96 -4.02
CA PHE A 29 -14.44 -0.83 -3.39
C PHE A 29 -14.32 -0.61 -1.89
N MET A 30 -13.29 -1.17 -1.25
CA MET A 30 -13.05 -0.98 0.18
C MET A 30 -12.50 0.41 0.51
N CYS A 31 -11.67 0.97 -0.38
CA CYS A 31 -10.93 2.20 -0.12
C CYS A 31 -11.49 3.42 -0.85
N ALA A 32 -12.42 3.24 -1.79
CA ALA A 32 -12.95 4.28 -2.68
C ALA A 32 -11.85 5.06 -3.43
N ILE A 33 -10.77 4.37 -3.81
CA ILE A 33 -9.61 4.91 -4.55
C ILE A 33 -9.50 4.17 -5.88
N ALA A 34 -9.15 4.89 -6.95
CA ALA A 34 -8.97 4.29 -8.26
C ALA A 34 -7.85 3.23 -8.25
N PRO A 35 -7.98 2.12 -9.01
CA PRO A 35 -6.99 1.04 -9.04
C PRO A 35 -5.58 1.51 -9.38
N GLN A 36 -5.46 2.44 -10.35
CA GLN A 36 -4.17 3.01 -10.76
C GLN A 36 -3.47 3.78 -9.63
N THR A 37 -4.25 4.49 -8.80
CA THR A 37 -3.72 5.19 -7.63
C THR A 37 -3.35 4.21 -6.52
N LEU A 38 -4.12 3.14 -6.34
CA LEU A 38 -3.80 2.07 -5.39
C LEU A 38 -2.49 1.38 -5.74
N GLU A 39 -2.28 1.04 -7.02
CA GLU A 39 -1.03 0.43 -7.51
C GLU A 39 0.18 1.31 -7.17
N PHE A 40 0.11 2.61 -7.48
CA PHE A 40 1.17 3.55 -7.16
C PHE A 40 1.43 3.62 -5.64
N ILE A 41 0.37 3.70 -4.84
CA ILE A 41 0.48 3.75 -3.38
C ILE A 41 1.13 2.48 -2.84
N ILE A 42 0.70 1.31 -3.29
CA ILE A 42 1.19 0.01 -2.82
C ILE A 42 2.67 -0.12 -3.15
N MET A 43 3.07 0.16 -4.39
CA MET A 43 4.46 0.06 -4.82
C MET A 43 5.38 1.00 -4.04
N GLU A 44 4.99 2.28 -3.87
CA GLU A 44 5.79 3.24 -3.10
C GLU A 44 5.88 2.82 -1.62
N THR A 45 4.76 2.38 -1.04
CA THR A 45 4.70 2.00 0.38
C THR A 45 5.50 0.72 0.65
N CYS A 46 5.45 -0.28 -0.23
CA CYS A 46 6.28 -1.48 -0.14
C CYS A 46 7.78 -1.15 -0.19
N SER A 47 8.18 -0.22 -1.07
CA SER A 47 9.56 0.28 -1.13
C SER A 47 9.97 0.98 0.16
N ALA A 48 9.09 1.83 0.71
CA ALA A 48 9.32 2.52 1.98
C ALA A 48 9.45 1.53 3.16
N ILE A 49 8.58 0.53 3.23
CA ILE A 49 8.63 -0.54 4.24
C ILE A 49 9.94 -1.32 4.12
N THR A 50 10.30 -1.74 2.91
CA THR A 50 11.54 -2.49 2.66
C THR A 50 12.76 -1.69 3.07
N LYS A 51 12.78 -0.38 2.79
CA LYS A 51 13.86 0.51 3.18
C LYS A 51 13.92 0.69 4.70
N ALA A 52 12.78 0.88 5.36
CA ALA A 52 12.69 1.07 6.81
C ALA A 52 13.05 -0.20 7.59
N LEU A 53 12.70 -1.38 7.06
CA LEU A 53 12.96 -2.67 7.68
C LEU A 53 14.23 -3.35 7.15
N LYS A 54 15.03 -2.67 6.33
CA LYS A 54 16.20 -3.25 5.65
C LYS A 54 17.17 -3.95 6.60
N GLU A 55 17.32 -3.45 7.81
CA GLU A 55 18.21 -4.03 8.84
C GLU A 55 17.61 -5.28 9.52
N ASN A 56 16.30 -5.45 9.46
CA ASN A 56 15.56 -6.59 10.02
C ASN A 56 15.28 -7.69 8.99
N ILE A 57 15.36 -7.37 7.69
CA ILE A 57 15.17 -8.33 6.62
C ILE A 57 16.50 -9.06 6.39
N GLN A 58 16.59 -10.31 6.88
CA GLN A 58 17.72 -11.17 6.53
C GLN A 58 17.67 -11.46 5.02
N LYS A 59 18.79 -11.26 4.33
CA LYS A 59 18.94 -11.75 2.96
C LYS A 59 18.91 -13.26 3.01
N VAL A 60 17.82 -13.84 2.48
CA VAL A 60 17.68 -15.28 2.23
C VAL A 60 18.61 -15.69 1.10
#